data_AF-A0A0L6Z9P4-F1
#
_entry.id   AF-A0A0L6Z9P4-F1
#
_cell.length_a   1.000
_cell.length_b   1.000
_cell.length_c   1.000
_cell.angle_alpha   90.00
_cell.angle_beta   90.00
_cell.angle_gamma   90.00
#
_symmetry.space_group_name_H-M   'P 1'
#
loop_
_entity.id
_entity.type
_entity.pdbx_description
1 polymer ?
#
loop_
_entity_poly.entity_id
_entity_poly.type
_entity_poly.pdbx_seq_one_letter_code
_entity_poly.pdbx_strand_id
1 'polypeptide(L)' 'MNQNEYRKVTKITEEITEKRIESKSVSLEQLQREFDYIQAEKLLNKMLEKGLISEAEFNKITALNRQTFSPLLAELMP' A
#
# COMPACT_ATOMS: atom_id res chain seq x y z
N MET A 1 17.16 -64.40 -18.26
CA MET A 1 18.11 -63.42 -17.71
C MET A 1 17.82 -62.09 -18.39
N ASN A 2 17.31 -61.12 -17.61
CA ASN A 2 17.16 -59.65 -17.81
C ASN A 2 17.15 -59.09 -19.24
N GLN A 3 16.20 -58.21 -19.60
CA GLN A 3 16.30 -56.80 -19.20
C GLN A 3 14.90 -56.15 -19.15
N ASN A 4 14.50 -55.73 -17.95
CA ASN A 4 13.36 -54.83 -17.75
C ASN A 4 13.72 -53.44 -18.29
N GLU A 5 12.80 -52.88 -19.08
CA GLU A 5 12.86 -51.49 -19.54
C GLU A 5 12.94 -50.53 -18.34
N TYR A 6 14.03 -49.78 -18.27
CA TYR A 6 14.17 -48.69 -17.33
C TYR A 6 13.26 -47.54 -17.75
N ARG A 7 12.02 -47.52 -17.23
CA ARG A 7 11.25 -46.29 -17.16
C ARG A 7 12.04 -45.30 -16.31
N LYS A 8 12.67 -44.32 -16.95
CA LYS A 8 13.19 -43.13 -16.26
C LYS A 8 11.99 -42.38 -15.69
N VAL A 9 11.65 -42.68 -14.44
CA VAL A 9 10.75 -41.85 -13.64
C VAL A 9 11.56 -40.62 -13.25
N THR A 10 11.48 -39.57 -14.07
CA THR A 10 11.99 -38.26 -13.68
C THR A 10 11.16 -37.82 -12.47
N LYS A 11 11.75 -37.86 -11.27
CA LYS A 11 11.15 -37.19 -10.12
C LYS A 11 11.02 -35.72 -10.50
N ILE A 12 9.79 -35.29 -10.76
CA ILE A 12 9.46 -33.88 -10.74
C ILE A 12 9.52 -33.53 -9.25
N THR A 13 10.71 -33.18 -8.77
CA THR A 13 10.79 -32.31 -7.60
C THR A 13 10.17 -31.01 -8.08
N GLU A 14 8.87 -30.89 -7.87
CA GLU A 14 8.11 -29.67 -8.02
C GLU A 14 8.70 -28.65 -7.05
N GLU A 15 9.80 -28.03 -7.45
CA GLU A 15 10.27 -26.75 -6.94
C GLU A 15 9.38 -25.66 -7.55
N ILE A 16 8.06 -25.86 -7.48
CA ILE A 16 7.08 -24.85 -7.82
C ILE A 16 6.72 -24.18 -6.50
N THR A 17 6.91 -22.87 -6.50
CA THR A 17 6.20 -21.90 -5.65
C THR A 17 6.53 -21.90 -4.17
N GLU A 18 7.65 -21.27 -3.85
CA GLU A 18 7.58 -20.15 -2.92
C GLU A 18 8.30 -18.96 -3.55
N LYS A 19 7.69 -18.33 -4.55
CA LYS A 19 7.90 -16.90 -4.72
C LYS A 19 7.26 -16.28 -3.49
N ARG A 20 8.00 -16.27 -2.36
CA ARG A 20 7.56 -15.64 -1.12
C ARG A 20 7.14 -14.25 -1.53
N ILE A 21 5.84 -13.98 -1.47
CA ILE A 21 5.37 -12.62 -1.43
C ILE A 21 5.95 -12.13 -0.11
N GLU A 22 7.10 -11.45 -0.18
CA GLU A 22 7.65 -10.76 0.97
C GLU A 22 6.54 -9.82 1.42
N SER A 23 5.88 -10.16 2.54
CA SER A 23 4.88 -9.30 3.13
C SER A 23 5.62 -8.05 3.57
N LYS A 24 5.44 -6.96 2.82
CA LYS A 24 6.01 -5.68 3.19
C LYS A 24 5.29 -5.26 4.48
N SER A 25 5.97 -5.43 5.61
CA SER A 25 5.43 -5.05 6.90
C SER A 25 5.31 -3.52 6.94
N VAL A 26 4.13 -3.04 7.33
CA VAL A 26 3.92 -1.60 7.56
C VAL A 26 4.49 -1.28 8.93
N SER A 27 5.42 -0.32 8.98
CA SER A 27 5.96 0.19 10.25
C SER A 27 4.91 1.00 11.01
N LEU A 28 5.08 1.12 12.32
CA LEU A 28 4.22 1.99 13.15
C LEU A 28 4.29 3.46 12.69
N GLU A 29 5.45 3.93 12.23
CA GLU A 29 5.60 5.28 11.69
C GLU A 29 4.77 5.48 10.43
N GLN A 30 4.79 4.52 9.50
CA GLN A 30 3.93 4.57 8.31
C GLN A 30 2.46 4.58 8.70
N LEU A 31 2.05 3.74 9.66
CA LEU A 31 0.68 3.73 10.16
C LEU A 31 0.28 5.07 10.80
N GLN A 32 1.19 5.70 11.54
CA GLN A 32 0.96 7.02 12.14
C GLN A 32 0.76 8.10 11.06
N ARG A 33 1.59 8.10 10.01
CA ARG A 33 1.46 9.03 8.89
C ARG A 33 0.11 8.89 8.16
N GLU A 34 -0.37 7.66 7.98
CA GLU A 34 -1.71 7.40 7.45
C GLU A 34 -2.80 7.98 8.34
N PHE A 35 -2.72 7.71 9.65
CA PHE A 35 -3.68 8.21 10.61
C PHE A 35 -3.72 9.73 10.64
N ASP A 36 -2.55 10.38 10.69
CA ASP A 36 -2.44 11.84 10.74
C ASP A 36 -2.99 12.49 9.47
N TYR A 37 -2.71 11.91 8.30
CA TYR A 37 -3.28 12.40 7.04
C TYR A 37 -4.81 12.31 7.03
N ILE A 38 -5.39 11.18 7.44
CA ILE A 38 -6.85 10.99 7.52
C ILE A 38 -7.48 12.02 8.47
N GLN A 39 -6.83 12.30 9.60
CA GLN A 39 -7.33 13.27 10.58
C GLN A 39 -7.26 14.71 10.02
N ALA A 40 -6.19 15.06 9.31
CA ALA A 40 -6.06 16.35 8.65
C ALA A 40 -7.12 16.56 7.55
N GLU A 41 -7.40 15.53 6.76
CA GLU A 41 -8.45 15.57 5.72
C GLU A 41 -9.85 15.76 6.34
N LYS A 42 -10.18 15.04 7.42
CA LYS A 42 -11.44 15.23 8.16
C LYS A 42 -11.59 16.64 8.70
N LEU A 43 -10.49 17.25 9.18
CA LEU A 43 -10.51 18.63 9.67
C LEU A 43 -10.75 19.60 8.51
N LEU A 44 -10.04 19.44 7.39
CA LEU A 44 -10.21 20.28 6.21
C LEU A 44 -11.62 20.22 5.66
N ASN A 45 -12.24 19.04 5.59
CA ASN A 45 -13.63 18.90 5.16
C ASN A 45 -14.58 19.72 6.05
N LYS A 46 -14.42 19.65 7.38
CA LYS A 46 -15.21 20.46 8.31
C LYS A 46 -14.98 21.96 8.14
N MET A 47 -13.74 22.37 7.83
CA MET A 47 -13.42 23.78 7.59
C MET A 47 -14.07 24.28 6.30
N LEU A 48 -14.05 23.47 5.23
CA LEU A 48 -14.70 23.76 3.96
C LEU A 48 -16.23 23.84 4.12
N GLU A 49 -16.85 22.85 4.76
CA GLU A 49 -18.29 22.81 5.03
C GLU A 49 -18.78 24.04 5.83
N LYS A 50 -17.94 24.54 6.74
CA LYS A 50 -18.23 25.74 7.55
C LYS A 50 -17.90 27.05 6.83
N GLY A 51 -17.39 26.99 5.60
CA GLY A 51 -16.96 28.17 4.84
C GLY A 51 -15.76 28.91 5.43
N LEU A 52 -14.93 28.23 6.25
CA LEU A 52 -13.72 28.80 6.84
C LEU A 52 -12.54 28.85 5.85
N ILE A 53 -12.60 28.01 4.81
CA ILE A 53 -11.65 27.97 3.70
C ILE A 53 -12.42 27.81 2.39
N SER A 54 -11.84 28.33 1.31
CA SER A 54 -12.31 28.09 -0.05
C SER A 54 -11.88 26.72 -0.58
N GLU A 55 -12.54 26.25 -1.65
CA GLU A 55 -12.14 25.04 -2.37
C GLU A 55 -10.70 25.13 -2.91
N ALA A 56 -10.28 26.31 -3.36
CA ALA A 56 -8.92 26.54 -3.82
C ALA A 56 -7.89 26.41 -2.68
N GLU A 57 -8.21 26.86 -1.48
CA GLU A 57 -7.37 26.69 -0.29
C GLU A 57 -7.37 25.24 0.18
N PHE A 58 -8.52 24.58 0.18
CA PHE A 58 -8.64 23.15 0.47
C PHE A 58 -7.68 22.34 -0.42
N ASN A 59 -7.72 22.54 -1.74
CA ASN A 59 -6.86 21.82 -2.68
C ASN A 59 -5.36 22.08 -2.43
N LYS A 60 -4.98 23.32 -2.12
CA LYS A 60 -3.59 23.66 -1.77
C LYS A 60 -3.14 22.98 -0.48
N ILE A 61 -3.97 23.00 0.56
CA ILE A 61 -3.62 22.37 1.84
C ILE A 61 -3.58 20.86 1.70
N THR A 62 -4.50 20.24 0.95
CA THR A 62 -4.48 18.80 0.64
C THR A 62 -3.18 18.40 -0.06
N ALA A 63 -2.72 19.17 -1.05
CA ALA A 63 -1.44 18.92 -1.72
C ALA A 63 -0.24 19.03 -0.75
N LEU A 64 -0.25 20.03 0.14
CA LEU A 64 0.78 20.18 1.17
C LEU A 64 0.74 19.06 2.21
N ASN A 65 -0.44 18.58 2.60
CA ASN A 65 -0.61 17.47 3.53
C ASN A 65 -0.07 16.16 2.93
N ARG A 66 -0.32 15.90 1.64
CA ARG A 66 0.27 14.73 0.94
C ARG A 66 1.79 14.76 0.97
N GLN A 67 2.40 15.94 0.77
CA GLN A 67 3.86 16.11 0.87
C GLN A 67 4.36 15.94 2.32
N THR A 68 3.68 16.56 3.28
CA THR A 68 4.12 16.63 4.68
C THR A 68 4.01 15.28 5.38
N PHE A 69 2.83 14.65 5.31
CA PHE A 69 2.61 13.35 5.94
C PHE A 69 3.28 12.24 5.15
N SER A 70 3.40 12.39 3.81
CA SER A 70 3.89 11.36 2.90
C SER A 70 3.22 10.00 3.19
N PRO A 71 1.87 9.91 3.23
CA PRO A 71 1.21 8.64 3.50
C PRO A 71 1.48 7.68 2.34
N LEU A 72 1.70 6.41 2.68
CA LEU A 72 1.99 5.34 1.74
C LEU A 72 0.86 5.20 0.69
N LEU A 73 -0.38 5.45 1.08
CA LEU A 73 -1.55 5.32 0.20
C LEU A 73 -1.91 6.61 -0.56
N ALA A 74 -1.10 7.66 -0.45
CA ALA A 74 -1.35 8.95 -1.12
C ALA A 74 -1.58 8.83 -2.63
N GLU A 75 -0.84 7.93 -3.28
CA GLU A 75 -0.88 7.72 -4.74
C GLU A 75 -2.21 7.09 -5.21
N LEU A 76 -2.94 6.44 -4.30
CA LEU A 76 -4.22 5.79 -4.60
C LEU A 76 -5.42 6.72 -4.37
N MET A 77 -5.20 7.88 -3.77
CA MET A 77 -6.26 8.83 -3.47
C MET A 77 -6.47 9.79 -4.66
N PRO A 78 -7.72 9.93 -5.15
CA PRO A 78 -8.05 10.76 -6.30
C PRO A 78 -7.72 12.25 -6.11
#